data_AF-L8WNU8-F1
#
_entry.id   AF-L8WNU8-F1
#
_cell.length_a   1.000
_cell.length_b   1.000
_cell.length_c   1.000
_cell.angle_alpha   90.00
_cell.angle_beta   90.00
_cell.angle_gamma   90.00
#
_symmetry.space_group_name_H-M   'P 1'
#
loop_
_entity.id
_entity.type
_entity.pdbx_description
1 polymer ?
#
loop_
_entity_poly.entity_id
_entity_poly.type
_entity_poly.pdbx_seq_one_letter_code
_entity_poly.pdbx_strand_id
1 'polypeptide(L)'
;MSYFTSPNDRRDGIFHLLEGLSVSSYYHPSPAVATTRNVQMDRYHEPIGNIRKHSCVICLSDDSNGGLCIPTPRCTHLRSICAGCRTQYLYNMICVQGLTRVNCPQTGCHQNFTELDIERWGDSPSKSRRSALESLRSVQAASIPRNKRADERASAEYLRAYTKPCPSCAAPVHRREDAGSNCKSDRLWPGTVDSSLL
;
A
#
# COMPACT_ATOMS: atom_id res chain seq x y z
N MET A 1 0.45 -46.59 2.54
CA MET A 1 0.16 -45.14 2.46
C MET A 1 1.06 -44.48 3.48
N SER A 2 2.16 -43.88 2.99
CA SER A 2 3.29 -43.47 3.83
C SER A 2 3.23 -41.97 4.08
N TYR A 3 3.22 -41.60 5.35
CA TYR A 3 3.13 -40.24 5.87
C TYR A 3 4.50 -39.56 5.74
N PHE A 4 4.58 -38.45 5.01
CA PHE A 4 5.77 -37.60 4.99
C PHE A 4 5.76 -36.68 6.21
N THR A 5 6.57 -36.99 7.21
CA THR A 5 6.98 -36.07 8.27
C THR A 5 8.17 -35.24 7.79
N SER A 6 8.00 -33.93 7.67
CA SER A 6 9.10 -33.00 7.37
C SER A 6 9.94 -32.75 8.63
N PRO A 7 11.28 -32.70 8.54
CA PRO A 7 12.15 -32.43 9.68
C PRO A 7 12.18 -30.95 10.03
N ASN A 8 12.17 -30.67 11.33
CA ASN A 8 12.44 -29.37 11.93
C ASN A 8 13.87 -28.92 11.62
N ASP A 9 13.98 -27.82 10.87
CA ASP A 9 15.26 -27.13 10.65
C ASP A 9 15.56 -26.26 11.89
N ARG A 10 16.31 -26.84 12.82
CA ARG A 10 16.99 -26.11 13.91
C ARG A 10 18.21 -25.41 13.32
N ARG A 11 18.11 -24.10 13.10
CA ARG A 11 19.30 -23.24 13.02
C ARG A 11 19.54 -22.56 14.35
N ASP A 12 20.39 -23.22 15.13
CA ASP A 12 21.21 -22.63 16.17
C ASP A 12 22.21 -21.62 15.58
N GLY A 13 22.49 -20.58 16.37
CA GLY A 13 23.78 -19.90 16.38
C GLY A 13 23.90 -18.65 15.51
N ILE A 14 23.87 -17.48 16.16
CA ILE A 14 25.07 -16.69 16.49
C ILE A 14 24.59 -15.45 17.27
N PHE A 15 24.80 -15.48 18.58
CA PHE A 15 24.75 -14.29 19.43
C PHE A 15 26.04 -13.50 19.20
N HIS A 16 25.97 -12.44 18.39
CA HIS A 16 27.01 -11.42 18.42
C HIS A 16 26.79 -10.51 19.64
N LEU A 17 27.53 -10.83 20.69
CA LEU A 17 27.92 -9.90 21.75
C LEU A 17 28.68 -8.73 21.08
N LEU A 18 28.04 -7.57 20.99
CA LEU A 18 28.74 -6.30 20.80
C LEU A 18 28.52 -5.48 22.06
N GLU A 19 29.54 -5.57 22.91
CA GLU A 19 29.76 -4.71 24.05
C GLU A 19 29.98 -3.26 23.59
N GLY A 20 29.43 -2.32 24.36
CA GLY A 20 30.12 -1.09 24.67
C GLY A 20 30.01 0.04 23.67
N LEU A 21 28.91 0.82 23.74
CA LEU A 21 29.01 2.27 23.67
C LEU A 21 28.04 2.91 24.68
N SER A 22 28.64 3.50 25.71
CA SER A 22 28.02 4.38 26.69
C SER A 22 27.55 5.66 26.01
N VAL A 23 26.24 5.79 25.81
CA VAL A 23 25.64 7.06 25.40
C VAL A 23 24.85 7.63 26.57
N SER A 24 25.57 8.44 27.34
CA SER A 24 25.11 9.63 28.06
C SER A 24 23.61 9.73 28.40
N SER A 25 23.28 9.38 29.64
CA SER A 25 22.06 9.82 30.33
C SER A 25 22.12 11.33 30.56
N TYR A 26 21.74 12.12 29.56
CA TYR A 26 21.30 13.50 29.81
C TYR A 26 19.92 13.44 30.47
N TYR A 27 19.95 13.47 31.80
CA TYR A 27 18.82 13.87 32.63
C TYR A 27 18.22 15.16 32.05
N HIS A 28 17.05 15.06 31.44
CA HIS A 28 16.18 16.22 31.28
C HIS A 28 15.40 16.38 32.60
N PRO A 29 15.65 17.45 33.38
CA PRO A 29 14.80 17.75 34.53
C PRO A 29 13.39 18.02 34.01
N SER A 30 12.44 17.21 34.46
CA SER A 30 11.02 17.49 34.25
C SER A 30 10.69 18.82 34.91
N PRO A 31 10.11 19.80 34.19
CA PRO A 31 9.61 21.00 34.83
C PRO A 31 8.49 20.59 35.78
N ALA A 32 8.69 20.85 37.08
CA ALA A 32 7.68 20.71 38.11
C ALA A 32 6.53 21.66 37.78
N VAL A 33 5.50 21.14 37.12
CA VAL A 33 4.27 21.88 36.86
C VAL A 33 3.56 22.06 38.18
N ALA A 34 3.40 23.32 38.57
CA ALA A 34 2.75 23.74 39.79
C ALA A 34 1.36 23.09 39.95
N THR A 35 1.18 22.46 41.11
CA THR A 35 -0.09 22.02 41.69
C THR A 35 -1.06 23.19 41.72
N THR A 36 -1.87 23.34 40.68
CA THR A 36 -3.00 24.26 40.67
C THR A 36 -4.17 23.57 41.34
N ARG A 37 -4.51 24.13 42.50
CA ARG A 37 -5.75 24.02 43.26
C ARG A 37 -6.88 23.25 42.58
N ASN A 38 -7.38 22.26 43.33
CA ASN A 38 -8.70 21.65 43.25
C ASN A 38 -9.79 22.69 42.92
N VAL A 39 -10.12 22.84 41.64
CA VAL A 39 -11.43 23.33 41.22
C VAL A 39 -12.30 22.10 41.18
N GLN A 40 -13.15 21.97 42.20
CA GLN A 40 -14.25 21.03 42.22
C GLN A 40 -15.17 21.42 41.06
N MET A 41 -14.90 20.86 39.88
CA MET A 41 -15.81 20.94 38.74
C MET A 41 -17.04 20.16 39.15
N ASP A 42 -18.10 20.91 39.43
CA ASP A 42 -19.44 20.40 39.66
C ASP A 42 -19.76 19.35 38.61
N ARG A 43 -20.16 18.17 39.13
CA ARG A 43 -20.73 17.07 38.35
C ARG A 43 -22.02 17.58 37.72
N TYR A 44 -21.89 18.21 36.56
CA TYR A 44 -23.02 18.42 35.67
C TYR A 44 -23.59 17.03 35.35
N HIS A 45 -24.85 16.84 35.72
CA HIS A 45 -25.67 15.72 35.32
C HIS A 45 -25.59 15.59 33.80
N GLU A 46 -24.89 14.56 33.34
CA GLU A 46 -24.98 14.08 31.96
C GLU A 46 -26.46 13.82 31.67
N PRO A 47 -27.05 14.40 30.61
CA PRO A 47 -28.39 14.06 30.20
C PRO A 47 -28.43 12.55 29.96
N ILE A 48 -29.45 11.88 30.50
CA ILE A 48 -29.79 10.48 30.23
C ILE A 48 -30.26 10.40 28.77
N GLY A 49 -29.36 10.73 27.85
CA GLY A 49 -29.53 10.63 26.42
C GLY A 49 -29.28 9.19 26.07
N ASN A 50 -30.29 8.57 25.45
CA ASN A 50 -30.27 7.25 24.85
C ASN A 50 -28.89 6.96 24.21
N ILE A 51 -28.01 6.28 24.96
CA ILE A 51 -26.66 5.92 24.51
C ILE A 51 -26.88 4.90 23.40
N ARG A 52 -26.93 5.39 22.16
CA ARG A 52 -27.00 4.54 20.99
C ARG A 52 -25.79 3.64 21.06
N LYS A 53 -26.01 2.35 21.27
CA LYS A 53 -24.97 1.34 21.20
C LYS A 53 -24.31 1.46 19.84
N HIS A 54 -23.05 1.84 19.84
CA HIS A 54 -22.26 1.86 18.62
C HIS A 54 -21.83 0.42 18.36
N SER A 55 -22.10 -0.08 17.16
CA SER A 55 -21.69 -1.40 16.69
C SER A 55 -20.49 -1.27 15.76
N CYS A 56 -19.64 -2.29 15.72
CA CYS A 56 -18.53 -2.35 14.75
C CYS A 56 -19.07 -2.37 13.32
N VAL A 57 -18.58 -1.50 12.42
CA VAL A 57 -19.06 -1.45 11.02
C VAL A 57 -18.64 -2.65 10.18
N ILE A 58 -17.71 -3.47 10.66
CA ILE A 58 -17.23 -4.67 9.97
C ILE A 58 -17.97 -5.92 10.45
N CYS A 59 -17.95 -6.21 11.76
CA CYS A 59 -18.58 -7.43 12.30
C CYS A 59 -20.00 -7.21 12.84
N LEU A 60 -20.49 -5.97 12.87
CA LEU A 60 -21.80 -5.58 13.41
C LEU A 60 -22.03 -5.97 14.88
N SER A 61 -20.97 -6.36 15.60
CA SER A 61 -21.04 -6.71 17.01
C SER A 61 -20.93 -5.46 17.89
N ASP A 62 -21.65 -5.47 19.01
CA ASP A 62 -21.49 -4.51 20.09
C ASP A 62 -20.20 -4.84 20.86
N ASP A 63 -19.35 -3.84 21.10
CA ASP A 63 -18.06 -4.06 21.76
C ASP A 63 -18.22 -4.26 23.27
N SER A 64 -18.57 -5.49 23.67
CA SER A 64 -18.73 -5.84 25.08
C SER A 64 -17.42 -5.78 25.87
N ASN A 65 -16.26 -5.97 25.22
CA ASN A 65 -14.96 -6.15 25.88
C ASN A 65 -13.79 -5.32 25.32
N GLY A 66 -13.92 -4.69 24.15
CA GLY A 66 -12.77 -4.12 23.42
C GLY A 66 -12.79 -2.61 23.19
N GLY A 67 -13.96 -1.98 23.33
CA GLY A 67 -14.19 -0.58 22.97
C GLY A 67 -13.97 -0.31 21.47
N LEU A 68 -14.93 0.38 20.85
CA LEU A 68 -14.76 0.80 19.47
C LEU A 68 -13.62 1.83 19.40
N CYS A 69 -12.81 1.73 18.37
CA CYS A 69 -11.72 2.67 18.12
C CYS A 69 -11.97 3.50 16.86
N ILE A 70 -11.32 4.66 16.81
CA ILE A 70 -11.25 5.43 15.57
C ILE A 70 -10.20 4.74 14.69
N PRO A 71 -10.50 4.43 13.42
CA PRO A 71 -9.58 3.68 12.55
C PRO A 71 -8.24 4.37 12.37
N THR A 72 -8.27 5.70 12.18
CA THR A 72 -7.08 6.57 12.18
C THR A 72 -7.37 7.82 13.00
N PRO A 73 -6.38 8.47 13.64
CA PRO A 73 -6.59 9.69 14.40
C PRO A 73 -7.01 10.88 13.52
N ARG A 74 -6.91 10.72 12.19
CA ARG A 74 -7.28 11.72 11.18
C ARG A 74 -8.74 11.61 10.74
N CYS A 75 -9.42 10.53 11.11
CA CYS A 75 -10.84 10.36 10.82
C CYS A 75 -11.69 11.33 11.66
N THR A 76 -12.66 11.98 11.03
CA THR A 76 -13.63 12.87 11.70
C THR A 76 -14.91 12.16 12.14
N HIS A 77 -15.08 10.89 11.77
CA HIS A 77 -16.22 10.08 12.16
C HIS A 77 -16.00 9.41 13.52
N LEU A 78 -17.11 9.00 14.13
CA LEU A 78 -17.11 8.34 15.44
C LEU A 78 -16.37 6.99 15.39
N ARG A 79 -15.96 6.54 16.59
CA ARG A 79 -15.36 5.23 16.84
C ARG A 79 -16.30 4.14 16.32
N SER A 80 -15.88 3.41 15.31
CA SER A 80 -16.77 2.52 14.56
C SER A 80 -16.20 1.13 14.30
N ILE A 81 -14.97 0.82 14.73
CA ILE A 81 -14.34 -0.47 14.45
C ILE A 81 -13.76 -1.07 15.72
N CYS A 82 -14.00 -2.36 15.96
CA CYS A 82 -13.37 -3.08 17.06
C CYS A 82 -11.91 -3.43 16.71
N ALA A 83 -11.08 -3.65 17.73
CA ALA A 83 -9.65 -3.91 17.53
C ALA A 83 -9.38 -5.11 16.61
N GLY A 84 -10.13 -6.21 16.77
CA GLY A 84 -9.96 -7.43 15.96
C GLY A 84 -10.25 -7.20 14.48
N CYS A 85 -11.39 -6.56 14.16
CA CYS A 85 -11.73 -6.23 12.78
C CYS A 85 -10.74 -5.25 12.15
N ARG A 86 -10.19 -4.31 12.92
CA ARG A 86 -9.17 -3.38 12.42
C ARG A 86 -7.90 -4.13 11.98
N THR A 87 -7.37 -5.03 12.82
CA THR A 87 -6.16 -5.80 12.48
C THR A 87 -6.43 -6.74 11.30
N GLN A 88 -7.57 -7.43 11.28
CA GLN A 88 -7.94 -8.30 10.15
C GLN A 88 -8.10 -7.51 8.84
N TYR A 89 -8.66 -6.30 8.91
CA TYR A 89 -8.79 -5.42 7.77
C TYR A 89 -7.41 -5.02 7.22
N LEU A 90 -6.49 -4.57 8.08
CA LEU A 90 -5.12 -4.23 7.67
C LEU A 90 -4.40 -5.43 7.02
N TYR A 91 -4.53 -6.62 7.60
CA TYR A 91 -3.99 -7.86 7.04
C TYR A 91 -4.53 -8.14 5.63
N ASN A 92 -5.85 -8.09 5.45
CA ASN A 92 -6.45 -8.35 4.14
C ASN A 92 -6.01 -7.33 3.08
N MET A 93 -5.95 -6.04 3.44
CA MET A 93 -5.56 -5.00 2.48
C MET A 93 -4.07 -5.09 2.09
N ILE A 94 -3.20 -5.40 3.04
CA ILE A 94 -1.74 -5.41 2.80
C ILE A 94 -1.27 -6.77 2.29
N CYS A 95 -1.62 -7.86 2.99
CA CYS A 95 -1.11 -9.20 2.69
C CYS A 95 -1.85 -9.86 1.54
N VAL A 96 -3.18 -9.75 1.50
CA VAL A 96 -3.99 -10.41 0.47
C VAL A 96 -4.09 -9.55 -0.78
N GLN A 97 -4.41 -8.26 -0.65
CA GLN A 97 -4.57 -7.38 -1.82
C GLN A 97 -3.27 -6.70 -2.27
N GLY A 98 -2.21 -6.72 -1.46
CA GLY A 98 -0.91 -6.12 -1.85
C GLY A 98 -0.93 -4.58 -1.88
N LEU A 99 -1.84 -3.94 -1.15
CA LEU A 99 -1.92 -2.48 -1.12
C LEU A 99 -0.91 -1.89 -0.13
N THR A 100 -0.11 -0.91 -0.56
CA THR A 100 0.76 -0.15 0.38
C THR A 100 0.06 1.05 1.02
N ARG A 101 -1.08 1.46 0.45
CA ARG A 101 -1.96 2.51 0.95
C ARG A 101 -3.31 1.89 1.28
N VAL A 102 -3.70 1.99 2.54
CA VAL A 102 -4.95 1.43 3.05
C VAL A 102 -5.85 2.59 3.46
N ASN A 103 -7.10 2.57 3.03
CA ASN A 103 -8.08 3.62 3.33
C ASN A 103 -8.90 3.23 4.56
N CYS A 104 -9.56 4.21 5.18
CA CYS A 104 -10.56 3.93 6.21
C CYS A 104 -11.73 3.11 5.60
N PRO A 105 -12.20 2.04 6.26
CA PRO A 105 -13.33 1.25 5.75
C PRO A 105 -14.69 1.93 5.98
N GLN A 106 -14.75 3.06 6.68
CA GLN A 106 -15.99 3.82 6.85
C GLN A 106 -16.43 4.44 5.51
N THR A 107 -17.68 4.22 5.11
CA THR A 107 -18.25 4.80 3.89
C THR A 107 -18.12 6.33 3.90
N GLY A 108 -17.61 6.89 2.79
CA GLY A 108 -17.39 8.33 2.64
C GLY A 108 -16.13 8.87 3.34
N CYS A 109 -15.35 8.02 4.02
CA CYS A 109 -14.07 8.42 4.59
C CYS A 109 -12.92 8.06 3.65
N HIS A 110 -12.17 9.07 3.22
CA HIS A 110 -11.00 8.91 2.35
C HIS A 110 -9.67 9.09 3.10
N GLN A 111 -9.69 9.00 4.43
CA GLN A 111 -8.47 9.07 5.22
C GLN A 111 -7.67 7.78 5.06
N ASN A 112 -6.37 7.92 4.84
CA ASN A 112 -5.46 6.80 4.66
C ASN A 112 -4.73 6.49 5.96
N PHE A 113 -4.50 5.21 6.22
CA PHE A 113 -3.62 4.77 7.29
C PHE A 113 -2.20 5.23 6.99
N THR A 114 -1.62 5.98 7.93
CA THR A 114 -0.22 6.36 7.88
C THR A 114 0.67 5.17 8.24
N GLU A 115 1.97 5.29 8.03
CA GLU A 115 2.93 4.28 8.46
C GLU A 115 2.89 4.05 9.97
N LEU A 116 2.77 5.12 10.76
CA LEU A 116 2.67 5.04 12.22
C LEU A 116 1.40 4.31 12.67
N ASP A 117 0.31 4.48 11.91
CA ASP A 117 -0.96 3.78 12.17
C ASP A 117 -0.82 2.28 11.94
N ILE A 118 -0.18 1.88 10.84
CA ILE A 118 0.07 0.47 10.51
C ILE A 118 1.08 -0.14 11.48
N GLU A 119 2.09 0.61 11.91
CA GLU A 119 3.05 0.14 12.91
C GLU A 119 2.39 -0.05 14.29
N ARG A 120 1.45 0.81 14.65
CA ARG A 120 0.74 0.73 15.93
C ARG A 120 -0.30 -0.39 15.97
N TRP A 121 -1.00 -0.67 14.87
CA TRP A 121 -2.19 -1.55 14.86
C TRP A 121 -2.11 -2.77 13.94
N GLY A 122 -1.16 -2.80 13.00
CA GLY A 122 -0.90 -3.93 12.14
C GLY A 122 -0.22 -5.08 12.89
N ASP A 123 -0.44 -6.30 12.43
CA ASP A 123 0.29 -7.48 12.86
C ASP A 123 1.68 -7.54 12.20
N SER A 124 2.58 -8.34 12.77
CA SER A 124 3.95 -8.50 12.26
C SER A 124 4.01 -8.86 10.75
N PRO A 125 3.17 -9.80 10.25
CA PRO A 125 3.09 -10.08 8.82
C PRO A 125 2.75 -8.85 7.96
N SER A 126 1.75 -8.05 8.34
CA SER A 126 1.37 -6.86 7.57
C SER A 126 2.49 -5.84 7.52
N LYS A 127 3.19 -5.61 8.64
CA LYS A 127 4.32 -4.67 8.71
C LYS A 127 5.45 -5.08 7.76
N SER A 128 5.88 -6.34 7.86
CA SER A 128 6.93 -6.91 7.01
C SER A 128 6.54 -6.85 5.53
N ARG A 129 5.31 -7.27 5.19
CA ARG A 129 4.82 -7.28 3.81
C ARG A 129 4.73 -5.88 3.22
N ARG A 130 4.26 -4.88 3.98
CA ARG A 130 4.21 -3.48 3.51
C ARG A 130 5.60 -2.94 3.18
N SER A 131 6.58 -3.17 4.05
CA SER A 131 7.98 -2.78 3.81
C SER A 131 8.54 -3.40 2.53
N ALA A 132 8.27 -4.70 2.31
CA ALA A 132 8.67 -5.39 1.08
C ALA A 132 7.98 -4.81 -0.17
N LEU A 133 6.68 -4.50 -0.10
CA LEU A 133 5.94 -3.90 -1.21
C LEU A 133 6.45 -2.48 -1.55
N GLU A 134 6.78 -1.68 -0.54
CA GLU A 134 7.35 -0.35 -0.76
C GLU A 134 8.75 -0.43 -1.39
N SER A 135 9.57 -1.37 -0.93
CA SER A 135 10.88 -1.66 -1.53
C SER A 135 10.76 -2.09 -2.99
N LEU A 136 9.80 -2.97 -3.32
CA LEU A 136 9.52 -3.39 -4.69
C LEU A 136 9.10 -2.22 -5.59
N ARG A 137 8.25 -1.32 -5.09
CA ARG A 137 7.84 -0.13 -5.85
C ARG A 137 9.01 0.81 -6.11
N SER A 138 9.89 1.00 -5.13
CA SER A 138 11.11 1.80 -5.30
C SER A 138 12.01 1.21 -6.39
N VAL A 139 12.23 -0.11 -6.38
CA VAL A 139 13.00 -0.81 -7.41
C VAL A 139 12.34 -0.68 -8.79
N GLN A 140 11.03 -0.85 -8.87
CA GLN A 140 10.29 -0.69 -10.11
C GLN A 140 10.41 0.74 -10.65
N ALA A 141 10.20 1.75 -9.81
CA ALA A 141 10.34 3.15 -10.18
C ALA A 141 11.76 3.47 -10.72
N ALA A 142 12.79 2.90 -10.10
CA ALA A 142 14.17 3.04 -10.57
C ALA A 142 14.45 2.29 -11.89
N SER A 143 13.74 1.17 -12.15
CA SER A 143 13.92 0.34 -13.35
C SER A 143 13.21 0.86 -14.60
N ILE A 144 12.05 1.52 -14.45
CA ILE A 144 11.24 2.05 -15.57
C ILE A 144 12.05 2.85 -16.59
N PRO A 145 12.88 3.86 -16.21
CA PRO A 145 13.62 4.63 -17.20
C PRO A 145 14.69 3.83 -17.96
N ARG A 146 15.25 2.78 -17.34
CA ARG A 146 16.24 1.91 -18.00
C ARG A 146 15.57 0.97 -18.99
N ASN A 147 14.50 0.32 -18.56
CA ASN A 147 13.75 -0.61 -19.41
C ASN A 147 13.12 0.12 -20.59
N LYS A 148 12.53 1.29 -20.37
CA LYS A 148 11.97 2.11 -21.46
C LYS A 148 12.98 2.39 -22.57
N ARG A 149 14.22 2.77 -22.24
CA ARG A 149 15.27 3.01 -23.25
C ARG A 149 15.70 1.73 -23.96
N ALA A 150 15.80 0.63 -23.24
CA ALA A 150 16.15 -0.67 -23.81
C ALA A 150 15.05 -1.16 -24.76
N ASP A 151 13.80 -1.07 -24.35
CA ASP A 151 12.62 -1.47 -25.11
C ASP A 151 12.44 -0.58 -26.36
N GLU A 152 12.63 0.74 -26.23
CA GLU A 152 12.61 1.67 -27.37
C GLU A 152 13.73 1.35 -28.37
N ARG A 153 14.95 1.06 -27.89
CA ARG A 153 16.07 0.69 -28.77
C ARG A 153 15.82 -0.65 -29.45
N ALA A 154 15.34 -1.65 -28.73
CA ALA A 154 15.02 -2.97 -29.26
C ALA A 154 13.89 -2.87 -30.30
N SER A 155 12.85 -2.09 -30.01
CA SER A 155 11.75 -1.83 -30.95
C SER A 155 12.25 -1.09 -32.21
N ALA A 156 13.12 -0.10 -32.06
CA ALA A 156 13.71 0.63 -33.18
C ALA A 156 14.65 -0.25 -34.03
N GLU A 157 15.37 -1.19 -33.42
CA GLU A 157 16.19 -2.16 -34.13
C GLU A 157 15.34 -3.20 -34.86
N TYR A 158 14.30 -3.73 -34.20
CA TYR A 158 13.33 -4.62 -34.82
C TYR A 158 12.66 -3.97 -36.04
N LEU A 159 12.18 -2.73 -35.90
CA LEU A 159 11.59 -2.00 -37.02
C LEU A 159 12.60 -1.79 -38.15
N ARG A 160 13.88 -1.49 -37.85
CA ARG A 160 14.92 -1.38 -38.88
C ARG A 160 15.25 -2.71 -39.58
N ALA A 161 15.23 -3.82 -38.86
CA ALA A 161 15.53 -5.14 -39.41
C ALA A 161 14.37 -5.74 -40.23
N TYR A 162 13.12 -5.47 -39.83
CA TYR A 162 11.92 -6.12 -40.37
C TYR A 162 11.00 -5.18 -41.18
N THR A 163 11.41 -3.93 -41.40
CA THR A 163 10.73 -3.03 -42.34
C THR A 163 11.70 -2.55 -43.41
N LYS A 164 11.16 -2.26 -44.60
CA LYS A 164 11.91 -1.65 -45.71
C LYS A 164 11.30 -0.30 -46.05
N PRO A 165 12.09 0.72 -46.43
CA PRO A 165 11.55 2.00 -46.84
C PRO A 165 10.78 1.87 -48.15
N CYS A 166 9.61 2.51 -48.23
CA CYS A 166 8.86 2.63 -49.47
C CYS A 166 9.66 3.45 -50.49
N PRO A 167 9.85 2.98 -51.74
CA PRO A 167 10.61 3.72 -52.75
C PRO A 167 9.97 5.06 -53.15
N SER A 168 8.67 5.24 -52.93
CA SER A 168 7.94 6.46 -53.31
C SER A 168 7.91 7.54 -52.22
N CYS A 169 7.90 7.15 -50.94
CA CYS A 169 7.75 8.11 -49.82
C CYS A 169 8.67 7.86 -48.62
N ALA A 170 9.58 6.88 -48.71
CA ALA A 170 10.49 6.45 -47.64
C ALA A 170 9.84 5.93 -46.35
N ALA A 171 8.50 5.85 -46.26
CA ALA A 171 7.82 5.31 -45.08
C ALA A 171 8.19 3.84 -44.84
N PRO A 172 8.41 3.40 -43.58
CA PRO A 172 8.73 2.01 -43.26
C PRO A 172 7.53 1.09 -43.52
N VAL A 173 7.73 0.06 -44.34
CA VAL A 173 6.70 -0.93 -44.70
C VAL A 173 7.12 -2.30 -44.17
N HIS A 174 6.23 -2.98 -43.45
CA HIS A 174 6.46 -4.34 -42.96
C HIS A 174 6.34 -5.35 -44.11
N ARG A 175 7.31 -6.25 -44.21
CA ARG A 175 7.34 -7.29 -45.25
C ARG A 175 6.43 -8.44 -44.80
N ARG A 176 5.23 -8.56 -45.37
CA ARG A 176 4.43 -9.79 -45.19
C ARG A 176 5.16 -10.92 -45.90
N GLU A 177 5.43 -12.03 -45.20
CA GLU A 177 6.20 -13.16 -45.73
C GLU A 177 5.45 -13.91 -46.85
N ASP A 178 4.14 -13.67 -47.00
CA ASP A 178 3.26 -14.57 -47.76
C ASP A 178 2.67 -14.02 -49.07
N ALA A 179 3.10 -12.85 -49.58
CA ALA A 179 2.51 -12.31 -50.81
C ALA A 179 3.54 -11.68 -51.76
N GLY A 180 3.65 -12.26 -52.95
CA GLY A 180 4.40 -11.73 -54.09
C GLY A 180 3.99 -10.29 -54.41
N SER A 181 4.89 -9.36 -54.09
CA SER A 181 5.19 -8.11 -54.80
C SER A 181 4.04 -7.41 -55.55
N ASN A 182 2.97 -7.01 -54.86
CA ASN A 182 2.12 -5.92 -55.35
C ASN A 182 1.82 -4.94 -54.22
N CYS A 183 2.68 -3.92 -54.10
CA CYS A 183 2.50 -2.78 -53.21
C CYS A 183 1.36 -1.89 -53.71
N LYS A 184 0.10 -2.31 -53.53
CA LYS A 184 -1.01 -1.35 -53.51
C LYS A 184 -1.04 -0.76 -52.11
N SER A 185 -0.61 0.49 -52.01
CA SER A 185 -0.68 1.32 -50.81
C SER A 185 -2.13 1.67 -50.50
N ASP A 186 -2.89 0.68 -50.03
CA ASP A 186 -4.19 0.93 -49.40
C ASP A 186 -3.92 1.47 -48.01
N ARG A 187 -3.85 2.80 -47.93
CA ARG A 187 -3.86 3.56 -46.68
C ARG A 187 -5.18 3.31 -45.95
N LEU A 188 -5.26 2.21 -45.22
CA LEU A 188 -6.24 2.03 -44.16
C LEU A 188 -5.50 2.11 -42.83
N TRP A 189 -5.22 3.35 -42.42
CA TRP A 189 -5.01 3.70 -41.02
C TRP A 189 -6.37 4.13 -40.47
N PRO A 190 -7.07 3.32 -39.66
CA PRO A 190 -8.20 3.81 -38.91
C PRO A 190 -7.71 4.44 -37.60
N GLY A 191 -8.08 5.70 -37.38
CA GLY A 191 -8.42 6.18 -36.05
C GLY A 191 -7.30 6.83 -35.24
N THR A 192 -6.95 8.07 -35.60
CA THR A 192 -6.72 9.09 -34.57
C THR A 192 -7.99 9.20 -33.72
N VAL A 193 -7.95 8.61 -32.52
CA VAL A 193 -8.94 8.91 -31.48
C VAL A 193 -8.68 10.32 -30.98
N ASP A 194 -9.57 11.22 -31.38
CA ASP A 194 -9.65 12.60 -30.92
C ASP A 194 -9.82 12.61 -29.40
N SER A 195 -8.79 13.05 -28.67
CA SER A 195 -8.77 13.12 -27.21
C SER A 195 -9.24 14.49 -26.70
N SER A 196 -10.19 15.09 -27.41
CA SER A 196 -10.80 16.37 -27.07
C SER A 196 -12.16 16.13 -26.43
N LEU A 197 -12.21 15.72 -25.16
CA LEU A 197 -13.35 15.88 -24.24
C LEU A 197 -13.01 15.18 -22.91
N LEU A 198 -12.40 15.92 -21.98
CA LEU A 198 -12.64 15.93 -20.52
C LEU A 198 -11.76 16.99 -19.85
#